data_AF-A0A8J4WDX8-F1
#
_entry.id   AF-A0A8J4WDX8-F1
#
_cell.length_a   1.000
_cell.length_b   1.000
_cell.length_c   1.000
_cell.angle_alpha   90.00
_cell.angle_beta   90.00
_cell.angle_gamma   90.00
#
_symmetry.space_group_name_H-M   'P 1'
#
loop_
_entity.id
_entity.type
_entity.pdbx_description
1 polymer ?
#
loop_
_entity_poly.entity_id
_entity_poly.type
_entity_poly.pdbx_seq_one_letter_code
_entity_poly.pdbx_strand_id
1 'polypeptide(L)'
;MANYVPNNRIPLINICQEIQNVREANVNEEVDIQIPPYLIDRRILKAVEYRNFNYLTNFVEKCPRNVERYFYLESVTSTNPVIRSIVISNLLGFALLYRATNCLHYLLSKGSDPFQATYFIESVSQFDQQNKIVLYEAPTFILLAGSLQEKYKEDCVNMLKELRQSETELHVPVAIRKQQIEVPNEPVSMTIRFADAWECLEKELDKKGGRDCAQNKGILHELKAVYRANKFERLNEPKTK
;
A
#
# COMPACT_ATOMS: atom_id res chain seq x y z
N MET A 1 -16.97 -1.41 -29.99
CA MET A 1 -16.51 -1.03 -28.63
C MET A 1 -16.91 -2.15 -27.69
N ALA A 2 -15.97 -2.96 -27.24
CA ALA A 2 -16.28 -4.15 -26.43
C ALA A 2 -16.70 -3.72 -25.02
N ASN A 3 -17.92 -4.08 -24.62
CA ASN A 3 -18.44 -3.92 -23.27
C ASN A 3 -17.62 -4.80 -22.31
N TYR A 4 -16.60 -4.21 -21.68
CA TYR A 4 -15.89 -4.87 -20.58
C TYR A 4 -16.81 -4.96 -19.38
N VAL A 5 -17.35 -6.15 -19.13
CA VAL A 5 -18.06 -6.47 -17.89
C VAL A 5 -16.99 -6.73 -16.82
N PRO A 6 -16.89 -5.91 -15.76
CA PRO A 6 -15.93 -6.13 -14.70
C PRO A 6 -16.18 -7.50 -14.08
N ASN A 7 -15.11 -8.27 -13.89
CA ASN A 7 -15.16 -9.56 -13.23
C ASN A 7 -15.49 -9.34 -11.74
N ASN A 8 -16.80 -9.33 -11.42
CA ASN A 8 -17.38 -9.26 -10.07
C ASN A 8 -17.21 -10.59 -9.31
N ARG A 9 -16.03 -11.22 -9.38
CA ARG A 9 -15.77 -12.37 -8.52
C ARG A 9 -15.79 -11.87 -7.07
N ILE A 10 -16.74 -12.38 -6.30
CA ILE A 10 -16.63 -12.56 -4.84
C ILE A 10 -15.19 -13.03 -4.60
N PRO A 11 -14.46 -12.47 -3.61
CA PRO A 11 -13.11 -12.93 -3.33
C PRO A 11 -13.17 -14.44 -3.23
N LEU A 12 -12.19 -15.13 -3.81
CA LEU A 12 -12.19 -16.58 -3.77
C LEU A 12 -12.30 -17.08 -2.32
N ILE A 13 -11.84 -16.26 -1.35
CA ILE A 13 -11.78 -16.60 0.07
C ILE A 13 -11.98 -15.37 0.97
N ASN A 14 -12.62 -15.56 2.12
CA ASN A 14 -12.67 -14.59 3.21
C ASN A 14 -11.34 -14.65 3.98
N ILE A 15 -10.41 -13.71 3.73
CA ILE A 15 -9.06 -13.75 4.32
C ILE A 15 -9.09 -13.71 5.85
N CYS A 16 -10.06 -13.02 6.46
CA CYS A 16 -10.22 -13.03 7.92
C CYS A 16 -10.55 -14.43 8.43
N GLN A 17 -11.39 -15.18 7.71
CA GLN A 17 -11.72 -16.56 8.05
C GLN A 17 -10.52 -17.50 7.83
N GLU A 18 -9.74 -17.30 6.76
CA GLU A 18 -8.48 -18.06 6.56
C GLU A 18 -7.49 -17.84 7.71
N ILE A 19 -7.27 -16.58 8.09
CA ILE A 19 -6.37 -16.25 9.21
C ILE A 19 -6.86 -16.92 10.49
N GLN A 20 -8.17 -16.88 10.77
CA GLN A 20 -8.75 -17.54 11.94
C GLN A 20 -8.58 -19.06 11.89
N ASN A 21 -8.83 -19.68 10.74
CA ASN A 21 -8.70 -21.13 10.56
C ASN A 21 -7.25 -21.60 10.77
N VAL A 22 -6.26 -20.85 10.27
CA VAL A 22 -4.83 -21.21 10.40
C VAL A 22 -4.29 -20.90 11.81
N ARG A 23 -4.86 -19.92 12.51
CA ARG A 23 -4.39 -19.54 13.85
C ARG A 23 -4.69 -20.61 14.91
N GLU A 24 -5.76 -21.39 14.76
CA GLU A 24 -6.22 -22.47 15.68
C GLU A 24 -6.41 -22.06 17.16
N ALA A 25 -6.11 -20.81 17.53
CA ALA A 25 -6.15 -20.24 18.87
C ALA A 25 -6.93 -18.91 18.90
N ASN A 26 -7.33 -18.48 20.10
CA ASN A 26 -8.00 -17.19 20.30
C ASN A 26 -7.08 -16.02 19.92
N VAL A 27 -7.68 -14.95 19.37
CA VAL A 27 -6.95 -13.71 19.02
C VAL A 27 -6.45 -13.03 20.29
N ASN A 28 -5.14 -12.76 20.36
CA ASN A 28 -4.57 -11.89 21.38
C ASN A 28 -4.63 -10.44 20.88
N GLU A 29 -5.56 -9.65 21.42
CA GLU A 29 -5.78 -8.26 20.99
C GLU A 29 -4.57 -7.33 21.19
N GLU A 30 -3.66 -7.67 22.10
CA GLU A 30 -2.48 -6.85 22.40
C GLU A 30 -1.33 -7.08 21.41
N VAL A 31 -1.24 -8.28 20.82
CA VAL A 31 -0.06 -8.74 20.08
C VAL A 31 -0.37 -9.08 18.62
N ASP A 32 -1.60 -9.52 18.34
CA ASP A 32 -1.99 -9.95 17.01
C ASP A 32 -2.38 -8.77 16.12
N ILE A 33 -2.02 -8.86 14.84
CA ILE A 33 -2.50 -7.91 13.84
C ILE A 33 -3.97 -8.23 13.57
N GLN A 34 -4.84 -7.26 13.82
CA GLN A 34 -6.26 -7.33 13.50
C GLN A 34 -6.55 -6.63 12.18
N ILE A 35 -7.10 -7.36 11.23
CA ILE A 35 -7.49 -6.81 9.93
C ILE A 35 -8.85 -6.11 10.07
N PRO A 36 -8.97 -4.82 9.71
CA PRO A 36 -10.22 -4.09 9.83
C PRO A 36 -11.25 -4.56 8.80
N PRO A 37 -12.55 -4.28 9.01
CA PRO A 37 -13.57 -4.51 8.01
C PRO A 37 -13.24 -3.79 6.69
N TYR A 38 -13.24 -4.54 5.59
CA TYR A 38 -12.90 -4.03 4.27
C TYR A 38 -14.01 -4.27 3.25
N LEU A 39 -13.98 -3.49 2.17
CA LEU A 39 -14.85 -3.64 1.01
C LEU A 39 -14.11 -4.31 -0.14
N ILE A 40 -14.90 -4.99 -0.97
CA ILE A 40 -14.42 -5.61 -2.20
C ILE A 40 -15.13 -4.90 -3.33
N ASP A 41 -14.60 -3.74 -3.69
CA ASP A 41 -15.11 -2.95 -4.80
C ASP A 41 -14.00 -2.75 -5.83
N ARG A 42 -13.89 -3.71 -6.76
CA ARG A 42 -12.91 -3.63 -7.84
C ARG A 42 -13.15 -2.45 -8.78
N ARG A 43 -14.36 -1.88 -8.84
CA ARG A 43 -14.67 -0.78 -9.76
C ARG A 43 -14.01 0.51 -9.29
N ILE A 44 -14.11 0.83 -8.01
CA ILE A 44 -13.43 2.01 -7.47
C ILE A 44 -11.91 1.86 -7.55
N LEU A 45 -11.37 0.67 -7.26
CA LEU A 45 -9.93 0.43 -7.38
C LEU A 45 -9.44 0.56 -8.84
N LYS A 46 -10.20 0.01 -9.81
CA LYS A 46 -9.91 0.21 -11.23
C LYS A 46 -10.05 1.65 -11.67
N ALA A 47 -11.01 2.39 -11.14
CA ALA A 47 -11.14 3.81 -11.40
C ALA A 47 -9.89 4.58 -10.94
N VAL A 48 -9.38 4.28 -9.75
CA VAL A 48 -8.11 4.87 -9.25
C VAL A 48 -6.93 4.44 -10.12
N GLU A 49 -6.82 3.16 -10.47
CA GLU A 49 -5.76 2.63 -11.36
C GLU A 49 -5.72 3.33 -12.72
N TYR A 50 -6.90 3.56 -13.33
CA TYR A 50 -7.03 4.29 -14.59
C TYR A 50 -7.09 5.81 -14.43
N ARG A 51 -6.81 6.34 -13.24
CA ARG A 51 -6.82 7.78 -12.94
C ARG A 51 -8.16 8.47 -13.26
N ASN A 52 -9.26 7.73 -13.19
CA ASN A 52 -10.61 8.25 -13.41
C ASN A 52 -11.10 9.05 -12.20
N PHE A 53 -10.66 10.29 -12.16
CA PHE A 53 -10.94 11.25 -11.10
C PHE A 53 -12.45 11.43 -10.85
N ASN A 54 -13.24 11.62 -11.92
CA ASN A 54 -14.67 11.87 -11.81
C ASN A 54 -15.43 10.71 -11.16
N TYR A 55 -14.99 9.47 -11.39
CA TYR A 55 -15.62 8.33 -10.73
C TYR A 55 -15.33 8.32 -9.23
N LEU A 56 -14.07 8.58 -8.84
CA LEU A 56 -13.66 8.64 -7.44
C LEU A 56 -14.41 9.74 -6.68
N THR A 57 -14.48 10.96 -7.23
CA THR A 57 -15.15 12.09 -6.57
C THR A 57 -16.62 11.77 -6.34
N ASN A 58 -17.35 11.33 -7.37
CA ASN A 58 -18.75 10.92 -7.25
C ASN A 58 -18.95 9.79 -6.24
N PHE A 59 -18.00 8.85 -6.15
CA PHE A 59 -18.06 7.74 -5.21
C PHE A 59 -17.89 8.19 -3.75
N VAL A 60 -16.96 9.11 -3.50
CA VAL A 60 -16.72 9.70 -2.17
C VAL A 60 -17.83 10.66 -1.78
N GLU A 61 -18.36 11.48 -2.70
CA GLU A 61 -19.45 12.41 -2.43
C GLU A 61 -20.75 11.70 -2.03
N LYS A 62 -21.04 10.55 -2.63
CA LYS A 62 -22.19 9.71 -2.23
C LYS A 62 -22.06 9.13 -0.83
N CYS A 63 -20.83 8.89 -0.36
CA CYS A 63 -20.58 8.37 0.98
C CYS A 63 -19.20 8.86 1.47
N PRO A 64 -19.13 10.01 2.16
CA PRO A 64 -17.86 10.60 2.58
C PRO A 64 -17.01 9.70 3.48
N ARG A 65 -17.64 8.77 4.22
CA ARG A 65 -16.92 7.76 5.03
C ARG A 65 -16.05 6.81 4.20
N ASN A 66 -16.19 6.78 2.87
CA ASN A 66 -15.33 5.99 2.00
C ASN A 66 -13.87 6.48 1.98
N VAL A 67 -13.59 7.69 2.46
CA VAL A 67 -12.24 8.26 2.58
C VAL A 67 -11.36 7.44 3.54
N GLU A 68 -11.93 6.95 4.64
CA GLU A 68 -11.23 6.18 5.68
C GLU A 68 -11.43 4.67 5.52
N ARG A 69 -12.33 4.25 4.62
CA ARG A 69 -12.73 2.85 4.49
C ARG A 69 -11.64 2.01 3.82
N TYR A 70 -11.51 0.78 4.28
CA TYR A 70 -10.58 -0.19 3.72
C TYR A 70 -11.14 -0.90 2.49
N PHE A 71 -10.27 -1.13 1.50
CA PHE A 71 -10.56 -1.84 0.27
C PHE A 71 -9.54 -2.95 0.04
N TYR A 72 -10.03 -4.09 -0.44
CA TYR A 72 -9.27 -5.31 -0.66
C TYR A 72 -8.82 -5.42 -2.12
N LEU A 73 -7.52 -5.64 -2.33
CA LEU A 73 -6.93 -5.98 -3.61
C LEU A 73 -6.09 -7.25 -3.47
N GLU A 74 -6.39 -8.27 -4.27
CA GLU A 74 -5.65 -9.53 -4.31
C GLU A 74 -4.91 -9.67 -5.64
N SER A 75 -3.70 -10.18 -5.57
CA SER A 75 -2.88 -10.61 -6.70
C SER A 75 -2.34 -12.01 -6.45
N VAL A 76 -2.30 -12.84 -7.50
CA VAL A 76 -1.70 -14.18 -7.45
C VAL A 76 -0.31 -14.08 -8.08
N THR A 77 0.73 -14.26 -7.29
CA THR A 77 2.13 -14.11 -7.72
C THR A 77 2.74 -15.43 -8.18
N SER A 78 2.22 -16.55 -7.71
CA SER A 78 2.57 -17.90 -8.17
C SER A 78 1.35 -18.81 -8.09
N THR A 79 1.23 -19.76 -9.01
CA THR A 79 0.18 -20.78 -9.03
C THR A 79 0.65 -22.15 -8.56
N ASN A 80 1.96 -22.35 -8.38
CA ASN A 80 2.52 -23.58 -7.79
C ASN A 80 3.90 -23.30 -7.13
N PRO A 81 3.99 -23.24 -5.79
CA PRO A 81 2.87 -23.19 -4.84
C PRO A 81 2.00 -21.96 -5.08
N VAL A 82 0.74 -21.99 -4.63
CA VAL A 82 -0.16 -20.84 -4.77
C VAL A 82 0.27 -19.77 -3.77
N ILE A 83 0.77 -18.64 -4.28
CA ILE A 83 1.16 -17.48 -3.47
C ILE A 83 0.20 -16.34 -3.79
N ARG A 84 -0.55 -15.91 -2.78
CA ARG A 84 -1.46 -14.76 -2.84
C ARG A 84 -0.83 -13.60 -2.09
N SER A 85 -0.80 -12.44 -2.74
CA SER A 85 -0.43 -11.16 -2.12
C SER A 85 -1.65 -10.26 -2.12
N ILE A 86 -2.09 -9.91 -0.92
CA ILE A 86 -3.28 -9.10 -0.67
C ILE A 86 -2.86 -7.79 -0.03
N VAL A 87 -3.44 -6.70 -0.51
CA VAL A 87 -3.32 -5.36 0.08
C VAL A 87 -4.69 -4.91 0.52
N ILE A 88 -4.81 -4.52 1.79
CA ILE A 88 -6.00 -3.90 2.37
C ILE A 88 -5.61 -2.49 2.80
N SER A 89 -6.08 -1.50 2.05
CA SER A 89 -5.72 -0.08 2.24
C SER A 89 -6.93 0.81 2.01
N ASN A 90 -6.84 2.08 2.42
CA ASN A 90 -7.83 3.08 2.03
C ASN A 90 -7.60 3.52 0.56
N LEU A 91 -8.49 4.38 0.05
CA LEU A 91 -8.38 4.87 -1.33
C LEU A 91 -7.10 5.69 -1.56
N LEU A 92 -6.58 6.35 -0.51
CA LEU A 92 -5.34 7.12 -0.58
C LEU A 92 -4.14 6.21 -0.91
N GLY A 93 -4.07 5.04 -0.28
CA GLY A 93 -3.03 4.06 -0.54
C GLY A 93 -3.03 3.55 -1.97
N PHE A 94 -4.20 3.25 -2.52
CA PHE A 94 -4.31 2.88 -3.93
C PHE A 94 -4.00 4.05 -4.87
N ALA A 95 -4.33 5.29 -4.50
CA ALA A 95 -3.94 6.47 -5.29
C ALA A 95 -2.41 6.64 -5.32
N LEU A 96 -1.72 6.40 -4.20
CA LEU A 96 -0.27 6.35 -4.14
C LEU A 96 0.28 5.24 -5.03
N LEU A 97 -0.19 4.00 -4.86
CA LEU A 97 0.28 2.81 -5.59
C LEU A 97 0.15 2.93 -7.12
N TYR A 98 -0.93 3.57 -7.57
CA TYR A 98 -1.22 3.71 -9.00
C TYR A 98 -0.81 5.06 -9.59
N ARG A 99 -0.15 5.92 -8.82
CA ARG A 99 0.29 7.25 -9.26
C ARG A 99 -0.88 8.10 -9.76
N ALA A 100 -2.01 8.05 -9.06
CA ALA A 100 -3.22 8.77 -9.41
C ALA A 100 -3.24 10.14 -8.72
N THR A 101 -2.39 11.06 -9.15
CA THR A 101 -2.12 12.34 -8.44
C THR A 101 -3.39 13.16 -8.16
N ASN A 102 -4.30 13.32 -9.12
CA ASN A 102 -5.54 14.08 -8.88
C ASN A 102 -6.46 13.39 -7.85
N CYS A 103 -6.45 12.06 -7.84
CA CYS A 103 -7.16 11.27 -6.83
C CYS A 103 -6.53 11.45 -5.45
N LEU A 104 -5.19 11.40 -5.39
CA LEU A 104 -4.41 11.63 -4.18
C LEU A 104 -4.72 13.01 -3.58
N HIS A 105 -4.59 14.07 -4.40
CA HIS A 105 -4.91 15.45 -4.00
C HIS A 105 -6.30 15.56 -3.38
N TYR A 106 -7.31 15.06 -4.08
CA TYR A 106 -8.69 15.12 -3.58
C TYR A 106 -8.87 14.36 -2.27
N LEU A 107 -8.33 13.15 -2.15
CA LEU A 107 -8.44 12.36 -0.92
C LEU A 107 -7.76 13.05 0.27
N LEU A 108 -6.57 13.64 0.07
CA LEU A 108 -5.91 14.47 1.08
C LEU A 108 -6.77 15.67 1.48
N SER A 109 -7.37 16.37 0.51
CA SER A 109 -8.31 17.49 0.79
C SER A 109 -9.58 17.07 1.53
N LYS A 110 -9.91 15.77 1.54
CA LYS A 110 -11.03 15.19 2.28
C LYS A 110 -10.60 14.60 3.63
N GLY A 111 -9.34 14.78 4.03
CA GLY A 111 -8.82 14.35 5.32
C GLY A 111 -8.31 12.92 5.35
N SER A 112 -8.04 12.27 4.20
CA SER A 112 -7.32 10.99 4.22
C SER A 112 -5.94 11.17 4.85
N ASP A 113 -5.64 10.32 5.84
CA ASP A 113 -4.34 10.32 6.53
C ASP A 113 -3.33 9.37 5.85
N PRO A 114 -2.16 9.85 5.39
CA PRO A 114 -1.07 9.01 4.90
C PRO A 114 -0.49 8.04 5.95
N PHE A 115 -0.74 8.29 7.23
CA PHE A 115 -0.33 7.43 8.33
C PHE A 115 -1.38 6.42 8.78
N GLN A 116 -2.59 6.46 8.20
CA GLN A 116 -3.59 5.42 8.39
C GLN A 116 -2.98 4.05 8.08
N ALA A 117 -3.24 3.05 8.91
CA ALA A 117 -2.70 1.71 8.73
C ALA A 117 -3.14 1.11 7.38
N THR A 118 -2.26 0.35 6.75
CA THR A 118 -2.47 -0.48 5.56
C THR A 118 -1.94 -1.87 5.88
N TYR A 119 -2.64 -2.89 5.42
CA TYR A 119 -2.34 -4.28 5.74
C TYR A 119 -1.91 -5.03 4.48
N PHE A 120 -0.78 -5.73 4.57
CA PHE A 120 -0.27 -6.63 3.54
C PHE A 120 -0.35 -8.05 4.05
N ILE A 121 -0.91 -8.94 3.25
CA ILE A 121 -1.10 -10.34 3.61
C ILE A 121 -0.50 -11.18 2.50
N GLU A 122 0.53 -11.95 2.84
CA GLU A 122 1.12 -12.95 1.97
C GLU A 122 0.68 -14.33 2.47
N SER A 123 -0.09 -15.03 1.64
CA SER A 123 -0.55 -16.39 1.93
C SER A 123 0.10 -17.36 0.96
N VAL A 124 0.78 -18.36 1.49
CA VAL A 124 1.37 -19.46 0.72
C VAL A 124 0.58 -20.73 1.04
N SER A 125 -0.01 -21.32 0.01
CA SER A 125 -0.73 -22.60 0.11
C SER A 125 -0.18 -23.59 -0.92
N GLN A 126 0.17 -24.78 -0.46
CA GLN A 126 0.60 -25.90 -1.28
C GLN A 126 -0.24 -27.11 -0.92
N PHE A 127 -0.67 -27.88 -1.93
CA PHE A 127 -1.37 -29.14 -1.70
C PHE A 127 -0.43 -30.06 -0.87
N ASP A 128 -0.92 -30.52 0.28
CA ASP A 128 -0.23 -31.39 1.26
C ASP A 128 0.88 -30.77 2.16
N GLN A 129 1.05 -29.44 2.22
CA GLN A 129 2.03 -28.79 3.12
C GLN A 129 1.45 -27.65 3.98
N GLN A 130 2.25 -27.23 4.98
CA GLN A 130 1.90 -26.19 5.97
C GLN A 130 1.47 -24.89 5.29
N ASN A 131 0.31 -24.37 5.70
CA ASN A 131 -0.15 -23.04 5.31
C ASN A 131 0.64 -22.00 6.08
N LYS A 132 1.26 -21.07 5.36
CA LYS A 132 1.99 -19.94 5.95
C LYS A 132 1.30 -18.64 5.57
N ILE A 133 0.94 -17.87 6.58
CA ILE A 133 0.41 -16.51 6.42
C ILE A 133 1.38 -15.53 7.06
N VAL A 134 1.76 -14.50 6.31
CA VAL A 134 2.55 -13.38 6.82
C VAL A 134 1.73 -12.10 6.69
N LEU A 135 1.47 -11.46 7.82
CA LEU A 135 0.76 -10.19 7.95
C LEU A 135 1.76 -9.08 8.20
N TYR A 136 1.56 -7.95 7.54
CA TYR A 136 2.27 -6.70 7.81
C TYR A 136 1.26 -5.58 7.96
N GLU A 137 1.42 -4.77 8.99
CA GLU A 137 0.67 -3.53 9.17
C GLU A 137 1.65 -2.38 9.15
N ALA A 138 1.45 -1.47 8.20
CA ALA A 138 2.31 -0.34 7.96
C ALA A 138 1.50 0.90 7.56
N PRO A 139 2.00 2.11 7.77
CA PRO A 139 1.36 3.33 7.28
C PRO A 139 1.10 3.33 5.77
N THR A 140 0.01 3.96 5.35
CA THR A 140 -0.43 4.02 3.94
C THR A 140 0.62 4.60 2.99
N PHE A 141 1.44 5.57 3.44
CA PHE A 141 2.49 6.15 2.62
C PHE A 141 3.47 5.10 2.07
N ILE A 142 3.62 3.94 2.72
CA ILE A 142 4.54 2.87 2.31
C ILE A 142 4.26 2.37 0.88
N LEU A 143 3.00 2.50 0.41
CA LEU A 143 2.61 2.15 -0.94
C LEU A 143 3.28 3.02 -2.02
N LEU A 144 3.83 4.18 -1.64
CA LEU A 144 4.70 4.98 -2.51
C LEU A 144 5.91 4.18 -3.02
N ALA A 145 6.46 3.26 -2.20
CA ALA A 145 7.55 2.38 -2.65
C ALA A 145 7.13 1.46 -3.80
N GLY A 146 5.84 1.22 -4.03
CA GLY A 146 5.34 0.49 -5.21
C GLY A 146 5.30 1.33 -6.48
N SER A 147 5.35 2.64 -6.31
CA SER A 147 5.21 3.60 -7.40
C SER A 147 6.53 4.13 -7.93
N LEU A 148 7.59 4.07 -7.13
CA LEU A 148 8.93 4.52 -7.48
C LEU A 148 9.50 3.65 -8.61
N GLN A 149 9.46 4.20 -9.81
CA GLN A 149 10.07 3.65 -11.02
C GLN A 149 10.57 4.82 -11.86
N GLU A 150 11.76 4.70 -12.47
CA GLU A 150 12.37 5.80 -13.24
C GLU A 150 11.43 6.37 -14.31
N LYS A 151 10.78 5.49 -15.07
CA LYS A 151 9.83 5.89 -16.12
C LYS A 151 8.64 6.72 -15.62
N TYR A 152 8.36 6.70 -14.32
CA TYR A 152 7.28 7.46 -13.69
C TYR A 152 7.82 8.45 -12.64
N LYS A 153 9.07 8.88 -12.76
CA LYS A 153 9.69 9.83 -11.85
C LYS A 153 8.87 11.12 -11.71
N GLU A 154 8.39 11.68 -12.81
CA GLU A 154 7.57 12.90 -12.80
C GLU A 154 6.26 12.73 -12.01
N ASP A 155 5.55 11.60 -12.22
CA ASP A 155 4.36 11.28 -11.43
C ASP A 155 4.69 11.20 -9.93
N CYS A 156 5.83 10.59 -9.57
CA CYS A 156 6.27 10.49 -8.17
C CYS A 156 6.61 11.85 -7.55
N VAL A 157 7.22 12.76 -8.33
CA VAL A 157 7.46 14.15 -7.92
C VAL A 157 6.14 14.85 -7.63
N ASN A 158 5.16 14.72 -8.53
CA ASN A 158 3.86 15.35 -8.36
C ASN A 158 3.12 14.81 -7.13
N MET A 159 3.12 13.50 -6.90
CA MET A 159 2.56 12.93 -5.67
C MET A 159 3.23 13.46 -4.40
N LEU A 160 4.56 13.62 -4.39
CA LEU A 160 5.25 14.17 -3.22
C LEU A 160 4.95 15.67 -3.01
N LYS A 161 4.72 16.44 -4.07
CA LYS A 161 4.22 17.81 -3.94
C LYS A 161 2.87 17.84 -3.23
N GLU A 162 1.94 16.97 -3.62
CA GLU A 162 0.63 16.85 -2.96
C GLU A 162 0.76 16.50 -1.48
N LEU A 163 1.58 15.48 -1.15
CA LEU A 163 1.85 15.13 0.26
C LEU A 163 2.45 16.31 1.03
N ARG A 164 3.39 17.04 0.44
CA ARG A 164 3.99 18.22 1.09
C ARG A 164 2.98 19.35 1.31
N GLN A 165 2.13 19.62 0.32
CA GLN A 165 1.09 20.65 0.39
C GLN A 165 0.01 20.31 1.42
N SER A 166 -0.28 19.02 1.60
CA SER A 166 -1.14 18.52 2.70
C SER A 166 -0.45 18.46 4.06
N GLU A 167 0.74 19.07 4.20
CA GLU A 167 1.52 19.12 5.44
C GLU A 167 1.92 17.73 5.98
N THR A 168 2.01 16.70 5.12
CA THR A 168 2.44 15.36 5.54
C THR A 168 3.89 15.37 6.06
N GLU A 169 4.10 14.93 7.30
CA GLU A 169 5.44 14.95 7.91
C GLU A 169 6.19 13.62 7.77
N LEU A 170 6.88 13.41 6.65
CA LEU A 170 7.65 12.17 6.41
C LEU A 170 8.95 12.05 7.24
N HIS A 171 9.18 12.95 8.20
CA HIS A 171 10.36 12.93 9.06
C HIS A 171 10.07 12.39 10.47
N VAL A 172 8.83 11.94 10.71
CA VAL A 172 8.42 11.34 11.99
C VAL A 172 8.82 9.86 12.07
N PRO A 173 9.12 9.33 13.27
CA PRO A 173 9.37 7.90 13.47
C PRO A 173 8.18 7.05 13.05
N VAL A 174 8.47 5.88 12.48
CA VAL A 174 7.46 4.94 11.98
C VAL A 174 7.67 3.57 12.60
N ALA A 175 6.58 2.92 12.98
CA ALA A 175 6.57 1.53 13.41
C ALA A 175 5.75 0.68 12.42
N ILE A 176 6.28 -0.49 12.09
CA ILE A 176 5.59 -1.52 11.31
C ILE A 176 5.41 -2.74 12.21
N ARG A 177 4.22 -3.32 12.23
CA ARG A 177 3.98 -4.62 12.86
C ARG A 177 4.06 -5.71 11.81
N LYS A 178 4.69 -6.82 12.15
CA LYS A 178 4.74 -8.04 11.34
C LYS A 178 4.29 -9.21 12.18
N GLN A 179 3.47 -10.08 11.61
CA GLN A 179 3.05 -11.32 12.23
C GLN A 179 3.19 -12.47 11.24
N GLN A 180 3.76 -13.60 11.66
CA GLN A 180 3.82 -14.84 10.89
C GLN A 180 3.00 -15.91 11.61
N ILE A 181 2.13 -16.58 10.86
CA ILE A 181 1.27 -17.68 11.32
C ILE A 181 1.60 -18.89 10.44
N GLU A 182 2.07 -19.98 11.05
CA GLU A 182 2.55 -21.16 10.35
C GLU A 182 2.33 -22.39 11.22
N VAL A 183 1.31 -23.19 10.92
CA VAL A 183 0.95 -24.39 11.71
C VAL A 183 2.06 -25.45 11.57
N PRO A 184 2.50 -26.11 12.66
CA PRO A 184 1.95 -26.10 14.02
C PRO A 184 2.59 -25.08 14.99
N ASN A 185 3.39 -24.14 14.48
CA ASN A 185 4.09 -23.17 15.33
C ASN A 185 3.14 -22.08 15.82
N GLU A 186 3.39 -21.58 17.03
CA GLU A 186 2.68 -20.42 17.54
C GLU A 186 2.93 -19.17 16.67
N PRO A 187 1.95 -18.25 16.54
CA PRO A 187 2.14 -17.01 15.82
C PRO A 187 3.31 -16.19 16.37
N VAL A 188 4.20 -15.73 15.48
CA VAL A 188 5.34 -14.88 15.84
C VAL A 188 5.05 -13.45 15.41
N SER A 189 4.93 -12.54 16.38
CA SER A 189 4.75 -11.10 16.15
C SER A 189 6.02 -10.31 16.46
N MET A 190 6.30 -9.28 15.67
CA MET A 190 7.39 -8.33 15.90
C MET A 190 7.00 -6.92 15.49
N THR A 191 7.60 -5.93 16.16
CA THR A 191 7.50 -4.52 15.77
C THR A 191 8.86 -4.04 15.28
N ILE A 192 8.90 -3.52 14.06
CA ILE A 192 10.09 -2.93 13.44
C ILE A 192 9.94 -1.42 13.52
N ARG A 193 10.95 -0.73 14.04
CA ARG A 193 10.94 0.74 14.18
C ARG A 193 11.96 1.36 13.23
N PHE A 194 11.54 2.44 12.58
CA PHE A 194 12.36 3.26 11.69
C PHE A 194 12.46 4.67 12.27
N ALA A 195 13.60 5.32 12.04
CA ALA A 195 13.85 6.69 12.48
C ALA A 195 12.94 7.69 11.78
N ASP A 196 12.68 7.48 10.48
CA ASP A 196 11.73 8.28 9.71
C ASP A 196 11.02 7.46 8.60
N ALA A 197 9.99 8.06 7.99
CA ALA A 197 9.25 7.45 6.88
C ALA A 197 10.14 7.17 5.65
N TRP A 198 11.22 7.94 5.46
CA TRP A 198 12.14 7.74 4.34
C TRP A 198 12.97 6.47 4.51
N GLU A 199 13.50 6.23 5.72
CA GLU A 199 14.18 4.97 6.05
C GLU A 199 13.24 3.78 5.84
N CYS A 200 11.98 3.92 6.30
CA CYS A 200 10.94 2.92 6.08
C CYS A 200 10.73 2.61 4.58
N LEU A 201 10.60 3.65 3.73
CA LEU A 201 10.45 3.48 2.27
C LEU A 201 11.67 2.83 1.64
N GLU A 202 12.87 3.21 2.07
CA GLU A 202 14.12 2.64 1.57
C GLU A 202 14.20 1.13 1.85
N LYS A 203 13.81 0.71 3.06
CA LYS A 203 13.77 -0.70 3.44
C LYS A 203 12.69 -1.49 2.71
N GLU A 204 11.57 -0.85 2.39
CA GLU A 204 10.55 -1.48 1.55
C GLU A 204 11.03 -1.68 0.10
N LEU A 205 11.83 -0.75 -0.45
CA LEU A 205 12.49 -0.95 -1.74
C LEU A 205 13.51 -2.10 -1.68
N ASP A 206 14.32 -2.17 -0.63
CA ASP A 206 15.28 -3.27 -0.42
C ASP A 206 14.55 -4.64 -0.38
N LYS A 207 13.38 -4.71 0.28
CA LYS A 207 12.56 -5.93 0.37
C LYS A 207 12.03 -6.40 -0.99
N LYS A 208 11.60 -5.48 -1.86
CA LYS A 208 11.11 -5.81 -3.21
C LYS A 208 12.23 -6.34 -4.11
N GLY A 209 13.45 -5.87 -3.89
CA GLY A 209 14.61 -6.26 -4.68
C GLY A 209 14.47 -5.94 -6.16
N GLY A 210 15.12 -6.74 -7.01
CA GLY A 210 15.09 -6.59 -8.46
C GLY A 210 16.24 -5.74 -9.02
N ARG A 211 16.37 -5.75 -10.35
CA ARG A 211 17.49 -5.10 -11.07
C ARG A 211 17.47 -3.57 -10.91
N ASP A 212 16.30 -2.99 -10.75
CA ASP A 212 16.11 -1.54 -10.68
C ASP A 212 16.17 -0.98 -9.25
N CYS A 213 16.43 -1.82 -8.24
CA CYS A 213 16.40 -1.42 -6.83
C CYS A 213 17.33 -0.23 -6.53
N ALA A 214 18.60 -0.31 -6.99
CA ALA A 214 19.56 0.77 -6.80
C ALA A 214 19.11 2.09 -7.44
N GLN A 215 18.49 2.02 -8.62
CA GLN A 215 17.95 3.19 -9.31
C GLN A 215 16.78 3.80 -8.54
N ASN A 216 15.83 2.97 -8.10
CA ASN A 216 14.66 3.43 -7.33
C ASN A 216 15.07 4.06 -6.00
N LYS A 217 16.12 3.55 -5.34
CA LYS A 217 16.71 4.18 -4.15
C LYS A 217 17.34 5.53 -4.48
N GLY A 218 18.04 5.64 -5.61
CA GLY A 218 18.56 6.92 -6.12
C GLY A 218 17.45 7.96 -6.27
N ILE A 219 16.33 7.59 -6.89
CA ILE A 219 15.14 8.45 -7.01
C ILE A 219 14.63 8.85 -5.62
N LEU A 220 14.48 7.89 -4.69
CA LEU A 220 14.00 8.16 -3.34
C LEU A 220 14.89 9.18 -2.60
N HIS A 221 16.22 9.08 -2.74
CA HIS A 221 17.15 10.03 -2.12
C HIS A 221 17.04 11.43 -2.73
N GLU A 222 16.92 11.55 -4.07
CA GLU A 222 16.68 12.84 -4.73
C GLU A 222 15.37 13.47 -4.25
N LEU A 223 14.30 12.66 -4.17
CA LEU A 223 12.99 13.06 -3.69
C LEU A 223 13.02 13.51 -2.22
N LYS A 224 13.70 12.76 -1.33
CA LYS A 224 13.91 13.13 0.07
C LYS A 224 14.57 14.50 0.21
N ALA A 225 15.61 14.75 -0.58
CA ALA A 225 16.35 16.00 -0.52
C ALA A 225 15.48 17.21 -0.90
N VAL A 226 14.70 17.10 -1.97
CA VAL A 226 13.83 18.21 -2.40
C VAL A 226 12.59 18.38 -1.54
N TYR A 227 12.07 17.30 -0.96
CA TYR A 227 10.94 17.34 -0.03
C TYR A 227 11.31 18.13 1.23
N ARG A 228 12.47 17.83 1.82
CA ARG A 228 12.99 18.54 3.00
C ARG A 228 13.29 20.01 2.70
N ALA A 229 13.86 20.29 1.54
CA ALA A 229 14.18 21.66 1.15
C ALA A 229 12.96 22.48 0.68
N ASN A 230 11.84 21.82 0.39
CA ASN A 230 10.71 22.37 -0.36
C ASN A 230 11.13 23.03 -1.69
N LYS A 231 11.99 22.35 -2.46
CA LYS A 231 12.57 22.87 -3.71
C LYS A 231 12.38 21.92 -4.88
N PHE A 232 11.14 21.51 -5.11
CA PHE A 232 10.79 20.58 -6.19
C PHE A 232 11.11 21.14 -7.60
N GLU A 233 11.16 22.45 -7.75
CA GLU A 233 11.53 23.14 -9.00
C GLU A 233 12.93 22.76 -9.50
N ARG A 234 13.86 22.47 -8.58
CA ARG A 234 15.24 22.07 -8.88
C ARG A 234 15.36 20.72 -9.58
N LEU A 235 14.32 19.89 -9.57
CA LEU A 235 14.33 18.61 -10.28
C LEU A 235 14.18 18.79 -11.80
N ASN A 236 13.65 19.93 -12.24
CA ASN A 236 13.38 20.23 -13.64
C ASN A 236 14.45 21.13 -14.27
N GLU A 237 15.38 21.65 -13.46
CA GLU A 237 16.51 22.43 -13.97
C GLU A 237 17.47 21.51 -14.72
N PRO A 238 17.87 21.85 -15.96
CA PRO A 238 18.87 21.07 -16.68
C PRO A 238 20.13 21.02 -15.83
N LYS A 239 20.62 19.80 -15.54
CA LYS A 239 21.90 19.61 -14.84
C LYS A 239 22.99 20.24 -15.71
N THR A 240 23.37 21.48 -15.42
CA THR A 240 24.55 22.12 -15.99
C THR A 240 25.74 21.24 -15.61
N LYS A 241 26.29 20.56 -16.63
CA LYS A 241 27.56 19.85 -16.54
C LYS A 241 28.70 20.85 -16.41
#